data_AF-A0A968XSF6-F1
#
_entry.id   AF-A0A968XSF6-F1
#
_cell.length_a   1.000
_cell.length_b   1.000
_cell.length_c   1.000
_cell.angle_alpha   90.00
_cell.angle_beta   90.00
_cell.angle_gamma   90.00
#
_symmetry.space_group_name_H-M   'P 1'
#
loop_
_entity.id
_entity.type
_entity.pdbx_description
1 polymer ?
#
loop_
_entity_poly.entity_id
_entity_poly.type
_entity_poly.pdbx_seq_one_letter_code
_entity_poly.pdbx_strand_id
1 'polypeptide(L)'
;MPQDDTGFLDLYVNTPAATQVAAAAGRLLPLPADIQGLTAQFDLMDNGFTIKSLTWQAPRSAGLGVLAAAPEPVEPVNLTQAFGDRFPASTSLLLSGSSLKDAWASHAQSNNASPLYGAAALQEQIQVTTSMDLNQDWLAWMDGAYSVGMLPISSQANSRFQTGLTVMVQTSNRRLAERSLQKLDSLMVNKYRMRLNTGKLAEQPVVNWFSEQGEPVVTHGWLDGNVAFLIVGAPGANSLLPQPRATLATSPLYKKECPAMGRSYRTGNCLWM
;
A
#
# COMPACT_ATOMS: atom_id res chain seq x y z
N MET A 1 6.03 -27.64 -16.05
CA MET A 1 6.72 -26.80 -15.06
C MET A 1 5.65 -26.12 -14.23
N PRO A 2 5.70 -26.15 -12.90
CA PRO A 2 4.78 -25.34 -12.11
C PRO A 2 5.14 -23.86 -12.37
N GLN A 3 4.18 -23.08 -12.88
CA GLN A 3 4.29 -21.63 -12.83
C GLN A 3 4.16 -21.25 -11.36
N ASP A 4 5.16 -20.56 -10.81
CA ASP A 4 5.06 -20.00 -9.47
C ASP A 4 3.89 -19.01 -9.45
N ASP A 5 2.87 -19.35 -8.67
CA ASP A 5 1.58 -18.68 -8.53
C ASP A 5 1.75 -17.42 -7.67
N THR A 6 2.62 -16.52 -8.11
CA THR A 6 2.97 -15.29 -7.39
C THR A 6 2.05 -14.17 -7.84
N GLY A 7 1.08 -13.81 -7.00
CA GLY A 7 0.21 -12.67 -7.26
C GLY A 7 1.00 -11.41 -7.58
N PHE A 8 0.56 -10.68 -8.61
CA PHE A 8 1.22 -9.44 -8.99
C PHE A 8 0.77 -8.27 -8.10
N LEU A 9 -0.43 -8.38 -7.53
CA LEU A 9 -1.02 -7.38 -6.64
C LEU A 9 -1.85 -8.07 -5.54
N ASP A 10 -1.59 -7.66 -4.31
CA ASP A 10 -2.39 -7.99 -3.14
C ASP A 10 -3.09 -6.73 -2.62
N LEU A 11 -4.34 -6.89 -2.20
CA LEU A 11 -5.18 -5.86 -1.59
C LEU A 11 -5.65 -6.34 -0.22
N TYR A 12 -5.62 -5.42 0.74
CA TYR A 12 -6.19 -5.56 2.07
C TYR A 12 -6.98 -4.30 2.44
N VAL A 13 -8.18 -4.46 2.97
CA VAL A 13 -9.05 -3.39 3.44
C VAL A 13 -9.55 -3.72 4.85
N ASN A 14 -9.30 -2.81 5.78
CA ASN A 14 -9.89 -2.80 7.11
C ASN A 14 -11.12 -1.89 7.08
N THR A 15 -12.33 -2.47 6.95
CA THR A 15 -13.55 -1.70 6.68
C THR A 15 -13.87 -0.68 7.78
N PRO A 16 -13.79 -0.99 9.09
CA PRO A 16 -14.00 0.01 10.14
C PRO A 16 -13.06 1.23 10.02
N ALA A 17 -11.77 0.99 9.80
CA ALA A 17 -10.79 2.06 9.67
C ALA A 17 -10.99 2.85 8.35
N ALA A 18 -11.28 2.15 7.25
CA ALA A 18 -11.57 2.77 5.96
C ALA A 18 -12.89 3.59 6.00
N THR A 19 -13.87 3.17 6.80
CA THR A 19 -15.16 3.88 6.98
C THR A 19 -14.95 5.20 7.71
N GLN A 20 -14.08 5.22 8.73
CA GLN A 20 -13.69 6.46 9.40
C GLN A 20 -13.02 7.44 8.43
N VAL A 21 -12.12 6.95 7.57
CA VAL A 21 -11.47 7.76 6.53
C VAL A 21 -12.48 8.30 5.51
N ALA A 22 -13.40 7.45 5.02
CA ALA A 22 -14.43 7.86 4.08
C ALA A 22 -15.37 8.92 4.69
N ALA A 23 -15.80 8.70 5.94
CA ALA A 23 -16.64 9.64 6.68
C ALA A 23 -15.96 11.01 6.86
N ALA A 24 -14.67 11.04 7.19
CA ALA A 24 -13.88 12.27 7.27
C ALA A 24 -13.80 13.02 5.92
N ALA A 25 -13.88 12.30 4.80
CA ALA A 25 -13.92 12.86 3.45
C ALA A 25 -15.35 13.17 2.94
N GLY A 26 -16.38 13.02 3.77
CA GLY A 26 -17.79 13.21 3.38
C GLY A 26 -18.30 12.16 2.37
N ARG A 27 -17.70 10.97 2.35
CA ARG A 27 -18.03 9.87 1.44
C ARG A 27 -18.50 8.64 2.23
N LEU A 28 -19.26 7.78 1.57
CA LEU A 28 -19.58 6.44 2.06
C LEU A 28 -18.76 5.41 1.28
N LEU A 29 -18.29 4.38 1.96
CA LEU A 29 -17.74 3.22 1.27
C LEU A 29 -18.88 2.41 0.64
N PRO A 30 -18.74 1.94 -0.60
CA PRO A 30 -19.71 1.06 -1.23
C PRO A 30 -19.54 -0.40 -0.74
N LEU A 31 -19.42 -0.59 0.58
CA LEU A 31 -19.31 -1.90 1.22
C LEU A 31 -20.44 -2.05 2.25
N PRO A 32 -21.09 -3.22 2.34
CA PRO A 32 -22.04 -3.50 3.41
C PRO A 32 -21.41 -3.30 4.79
N ALA A 33 -22.15 -2.69 5.73
CA ALA A 33 -21.64 -2.31 7.05
C ALA A 33 -21.24 -3.51 7.95
N ASP A 34 -21.73 -4.70 7.63
CA ASP A 34 -21.41 -5.96 8.30
C ASP A 34 -20.05 -6.53 7.88
N ILE A 35 -19.51 -6.13 6.71
CA ILE A 35 -18.18 -6.53 6.24
C ILE A 35 -17.13 -5.79 7.06
N GLN A 36 -16.32 -6.51 7.83
CA GLN A 36 -15.21 -5.97 8.63
C GLN A 36 -13.91 -5.85 7.86
N GLY A 37 -13.78 -6.59 6.75
CA GLY A 37 -12.69 -6.38 5.84
C GLY A 37 -12.74 -7.29 4.62
N LEU A 38 -11.80 -7.01 3.72
CA LEU A 38 -11.64 -7.64 2.43
C LEU A 38 -10.14 -7.86 2.21
N THR A 39 -9.80 -8.98 1.62
CA THR A 39 -8.49 -9.17 1.01
C THR A 39 -8.66 -9.79 -0.37
N ALA A 40 -7.80 -9.43 -1.32
CA ALA A 40 -7.84 -9.94 -2.67
C ALA A 40 -6.43 -10.06 -3.24
N GLN A 41 -6.16 -11.15 -3.93
CA GLN A 41 -4.95 -11.39 -4.71
C GLN A 41 -5.32 -11.40 -6.19
N PHE A 42 -4.55 -10.67 -6.98
CA PHE A 42 -4.67 -10.61 -8.43
C PHE A 42 -3.48 -11.33 -9.04
N ASP A 43 -3.77 -12.37 -9.82
CA ASP A 43 -2.80 -13.14 -10.58
C ASP A 43 -2.93 -12.78 -12.07
N LEU A 44 -1.83 -12.45 -12.75
CA LEU A 44 -1.82 -12.11 -14.17
C LEU A 44 -1.68 -13.38 -15.00
N MET A 45 -2.53 -13.53 -16.02
CA MET A 45 -2.51 -14.64 -16.99
C MET A 45 -2.34 -14.09 -18.40
N ASP A 46 -1.90 -14.94 -19.33
CA ASP A 46 -1.70 -14.56 -20.74
C ASP A 46 -2.95 -13.95 -21.41
N ASN A 47 -4.16 -14.27 -20.90
CA ASN A 47 -5.44 -13.84 -21.46
C ASN A 47 -6.35 -13.07 -20.48
N GLY A 48 -5.84 -12.64 -19.32
CA GLY A 48 -6.65 -11.93 -18.33
C GLY A 48 -6.05 -11.92 -16.93
N PHE A 49 -6.90 -11.79 -15.93
CA PHE A 49 -6.49 -11.86 -14.53
C PHE A 49 -7.39 -12.86 -13.78
N THR A 50 -6.80 -13.57 -12.83
CA THR A 50 -7.57 -14.31 -11.81
C THR A 50 -7.60 -13.48 -10.54
N ILE A 51 -8.79 -13.35 -9.94
CA ILE A 51 -8.95 -12.72 -8.62
C ILE A 51 -9.31 -13.82 -7.62
N LYS A 52 -8.51 -13.95 -6.57
CA LYS A 52 -8.85 -14.70 -5.36
C LYS A 52 -9.19 -13.67 -4.29
N SER A 53 -10.39 -13.70 -3.71
CA SER A 53 -10.78 -12.75 -2.67
C SER A 53 -11.46 -13.41 -1.48
N LEU A 54 -11.34 -12.78 -0.32
CA LEU A 54 -11.93 -13.20 0.94
C LEU A 54 -12.47 -11.98 1.68
N THR A 55 -13.74 -12.04 2.09
CA THR A 55 -14.35 -11.05 2.98
C THR A 55 -14.70 -11.70 4.31
N TRP A 56 -14.73 -10.90 5.38
CA TRP A 56 -15.19 -11.38 6.69
C TRP A 56 -16.14 -10.38 7.33
N GLN A 57 -17.11 -10.89 8.09
CA GLN A 57 -18.12 -10.10 8.79
C GLN A 57 -17.79 -9.94 10.27
N ALA A 58 -18.44 -8.97 10.93
CA ALA A 58 -18.35 -8.82 12.38
C ALA A 58 -18.95 -10.07 13.05
N PRO A 59 -18.33 -10.60 14.12
CA PRO A 59 -18.97 -11.64 14.90
C PRO A 59 -20.31 -11.11 15.42
N ARG A 60 -21.40 -11.66 14.91
CA ARG A 60 -22.75 -11.41 15.43
C ARG A 60 -22.71 -11.88 16.89
N SER A 61 -22.93 -10.96 17.83
CA SER A 61 -22.85 -11.29 19.25
C SER A 61 -23.79 -12.46 19.58
N ALA A 62 -23.26 -13.44 20.30
CA ALA A 62 -23.90 -14.61 20.91
C ALA A 62 -24.18 -15.84 20.00
N GLY A 63 -23.31 -16.84 20.13
CA GLY A 63 -23.57 -18.21 19.71
C GLY A 63 -22.30 -18.95 19.33
N LEU A 64 -21.63 -19.55 20.33
CA LEU A 64 -20.52 -20.49 20.12
C LEU A 64 -20.92 -21.58 19.12
N GLY A 65 -20.38 -21.49 17.91
CA GLY A 65 -20.33 -22.54 16.92
C GLY A 65 -18.95 -22.51 16.30
N VAL A 66 -18.02 -23.26 16.90
CA VAL A 66 -16.70 -23.53 16.31
C VAL A 66 -16.95 -24.23 14.98
N LEU A 67 -16.85 -23.49 13.87
CA LEU A 67 -16.81 -24.09 12.55
C LEU A 67 -15.34 -24.36 12.20
N ALA A 68 -15.01 -25.65 12.31
CA ALA A 68 -13.89 -26.37 11.73
C ALA A 68 -12.47 -25.88 12.08
N ALA A 69 -11.75 -26.77 12.76
CA ALA A 69 -10.30 -26.71 12.86
C ALA A 69 -9.68 -26.59 11.46
N ALA A 70 -8.86 -25.57 11.26
CA ALA A 70 -8.05 -25.43 10.06
C ALA A 70 -7.10 -26.64 9.93
N PRO A 71 -6.96 -27.26 8.75
CA PRO A 71 -5.97 -28.30 8.54
C PRO A 71 -4.55 -27.72 8.69
N GLU A 72 -3.64 -28.63 9.07
CA GLU A 72 -2.23 -28.41 9.44
C GLU A 72 -1.45 -27.41 8.54
N PRO A 73 -0.40 -26.77 9.08
CA PRO A 73 0.32 -25.73 8.36
C PRO A 73 1.10 -26.35 7.19
N VAL A 74 0.65 -26.07 5.98
CA VAL A 74 1.47 -26.12 4.77
C VAL A 74 2.16 -24.76 4.64
N GLU A 75 3.47 -24.76 4.41
CA GLU A 75 4.28 -23.54 4.33
C GLU A 75 3.68 -22.52 3.34
N PRO A 76 3.44 -21.27 3.77
CA PRO A 76 2.91 -20.24 2.88
C PRO A 76 4.00 -19.77 1.90
N VAL A 77 3.63 -19.63 0.63
CA VAL A 77 4.42 -18.92 -0.37
C VAL A 77 4.61 -17.46 0.10
N ASN A 78 5.86 -17.05 0.25
CA ASN A 78 6.32 -15.83 0.92
C ASN A 78 6.27 -14.59 0.00
N LEU A 79 5.09 -13.98 -0.21
CA LEU A 79 4.99 -12.74 -1.00
C LEU A 79 4.16 -11.62 -0.38
N THR A 80 3.33 -11.93 0.62
CA THR A 80 2.52 -10.95 1.35
C THR A 80 3.19 -10.43 2.63
N GLN A 81 4.35 -10.96 3.03
CA GLN A 81 5.00 -10.60 4.31
C GLN A 81 5.89 -9.35 4.28
N ALA A 82 6.37 -8.90 3.12
CA ALA A 82 7.47 -7.93 3.08
C ALA A 82 7.13 -6.54 3.66
N PHE A 83 5.86 -6.12 3.61
CA PHE A 83 5.44 -4.82 4.11
C PHE A 83 4.42 -4.85 5.26
N GLY A 84 3.73 -5.96 5.51
CA GLY A 84 2.81 -6.06 6.66
C GLY A 84 3.49 -5.74 8.00
N ASP A 85 4.77 -6.09 8.15
CA ASP A 85 5.57 -5.75 9.33
C ASP A 85 6.06 -4.30 9.38
N ARG A 86 5.98 -3.57 8.28
CA ARG A 86 6.40 -2.17 8.16
C ARG A 86 5.25 -1.19 8.40
N PHE A 87 4.02 -1.66 8.24
CA PHE A 87 2.81 -0.88 8.46
C PHE A 87 2.28 -1.06 9.90
N PRO A 88 1.75 0.00 10.55
CA PRO A 88 1.09 -0.14 11.84
C PRO A 88 -0.22 -0.93 11.71
N ALA A 89 -0.64 -1.59 12.79
CA ALA A 89 -1.88 -2.36 12.84
C ALA A 89 -3.16 -1.54 12.52
N SER A 90 -3.09 -0.21 12.67
CA SER A 90 -4.17 0.73 12.34
C SER A 90 -4.33 1.01 10.84
N THR A 91 -3.53 0.39 9.97
CA THR A 91 -3.59 0.60 8.52
C THR A 91 -4.98 0.28 7.97
N SER A 92 -5.60 1.26 7.30
CA SER A 92 -6.96 1.15 6.79
C SER A 92 -7.04 0.40 5.47
N LEU A 93 -6.02 0.58 4.62
CA LEU A 93 -5.90 -0.06 3.32
C LEU A 93 -4.43 -0.35 3.05
N LEU A 94 -4.13 -1.50 2.46
CA LEU A 94 -2.80 -1.85 1.97
C LEU A 94 -2.94 -2.49 0.60
N LEU A 95 -2.20 -1.97 -0.36
CA LEU A 95 -1.90 -2.58 -1.64
C LEU A 95 -0.43 -2.97 -1.63
N SER A 96 -0.08 -4.15 -2.10
CA SER A 96 1.33 -4.57 -2.20
C SER A 96 1.58 -5.45 -3.41
N GLY A 97 2.82 -5.52 -3.85
CA GLY A 97 3.25 -6.39 -4.94
C GLY A 97 4.76 -6.59 -4.94
N SER A 98 5.24 -7.47 -5.83
CA SER A 98 6.65 -7.89 -5.89
C SER A 98 7.54 -6.96 -6.71
N SER A 99 6.97 -6.21 -7.66
CA SER A 99 7.69 -5.26 -8.52
C SER A 99 6.72 -4.23 -9.10
N LEU A 100 6.92 -2.95 -8.74
CA LEU A 100 6.07 -1.88 -9.26
C LEU A 100 6.32 -1.63 -10.75
N LYS A 101 7.57 -1.81 -11.18
CA LYS A 101 7.95 -1.76 -12.60
C LYS A 101 7.18 -2.78 -13.43
N ASP A 102 7.07 -4.02 -12.96
CA ASP A 102 6.38 -5.09 -13.71
C ASP A 102 4.86 -4.91 -13.64
N ALA A 103 4.33 -4.50 -12.48
CA ALA A 103 2.92 -4.14 -12.34
C ALA A 103 2.52 -3.01 -13.30
N TRP A 104 3.37 -1.99 -13.45
CA TRP A 104 3.16 -0.92 -14.43
C TRP A 104 3.22 -1.42 -15.87
N ALA A 105 4.24 -2.23 -16.22
CA ALA A 105 4.39 -2.77 -17.56
C ALA A 105 3.18 -3.62 -17.97
N SER A 106 2.63 -4.41 -17.05
CA SER A 106 1.40 -5.18 -17.26
C SER A 106 0.19 -4.26 -17.47
N HIS A 107 0.01 -3.26 -16.61
CA HIS A 107 -1.08 -2.29 -16.74
C HIS A 107 -1.03 -1.53 -18.08
N ALA A 108 0.16 -1.11 -18.52
CA ALA A 108 0.36 -0.40 -19.77
C ALA A 108 0.10 -1.28 -21.02
N GLN A 109 0.30 -2.60 -20.91
CA GLN A 109 0.00 -3.56 -21.97
C GLN A 109 -1.48 -3.93 -22.02
N SER A 110 -2.21 -3.79 -20.91
CA SER A 110 -3.63 -4.07 -20.86
C SER A 110 -4.42 -3.03 -21.68
N ASN A 111 -4.88 -3.43 -22.87
CA ASN A 111 -5.70 -2.61 -23.77
C ASN A 111 -7.11 -2.29 -23.21
N ASN A 112 -7.47 -2.85 -22.06
CA ASN A 112 -8.72 -2.55 -21.37
C ASN A 112 -8.52 -1.29 -20.55
N ALA A 113 -9.16 -0.20 -20.96
CA ALA A 113 -9.26 1.02 -20.17
C ALA A 113 -9.66 0.65 -18.73
N SER A 114 -8.69 0.68 -17.82
CA SER A 114 -8.98 0.55 -16.40
C SER A 114 -10.05 1.60 -16.07
N PRO A 115 -11.14 1.21 -15.38
CA PRO A 115 -12.22 2.14 -15.03
C PRO A 115 -11.75 3.26 -14.09
N LEU A 116 -10.53 3.15 -13.54
CA LEU A 116 -9.93 4.16 -12.68
C LEU A 116 -9.19 5.22 -13.51
N TYR A 117 -8.15 4.84 -14.29
CA TYR A 117 -7.38 5.72 -15.20
C TYR A 117 -6.60 4.88 -16.23
N GLY A 118 -6.46 5.36 -17.47
CA GLY A 118 -5.62 4.71 -18.49
C GLY A 118 -4.11 5.01 -18.30
N ALA A 119 -3.25 4.03 -18.59
CA ALA A 119 -1.80 4.13 -18.37
C ALA A 119 -1.16 5.37 -19.03
N ALA A 120 -1.56 5.69 -20.25
CA ALA A 120 -1.05 6.87 -20.97
C ALA A 120 -1.39 8.19 -20.26
N ALA A 121 -2.63 8.35 -19.81
CA ALA A 121 -3.08 9.55 -19.10
C ALA A 121 -2.36 9.70 -17.75
N LEU A 122 -2.11 8.60 -17.04
CA LEU A 122 -1.37 8.62 -15.79
C LEU A 122 0.11 8.95 -16.00
N GLN A 123 0.74 8.37 -17.03
CA GLN A 123 2.11 8.73 -17.41
C GLN A 123 2.24 10.21 -17.77
N GLU A 124 1.31 10.73 -18.58
CA GLU A 124 1.27 12.15 -18.93
C GLU A 124 1.09 13.02 -17.69
N GLN A 125 0.15 12.67 -16.79
CA GLN A 125 -0.08 13.42 -15.57
C GLN A 125 1.15 13.46 -14.67
N ILE A 126 1.87 12.34 -14.53
CA ILE A 126 3.13 12.28 -13.78
C ILE A 126 4.16 13.19 -14.44
N GLN A 127 4.33 13.12 -15.75
CA GLN A 127 5.27 13.96 -16.49
C GLN A 127 4.95 15.45 -16.39
N VAL A 128 3.69 15.86 -16.51
CA VAL A 128 3.26 17.26 -16.44
C VAL A 128 3.43 17.82 -15.02
N THR A 129 3.08 17.02 -14.02
CA THR A 129 3.15 17.41 -12.61
C THR A 129 4.61 17.48 -12.17
N THR A 130 5.34 16.38 -12.35
CA THR A 130 6.70 16.24 -11.81
C THR A 130 7.80 16.76 -12.72
N SER A 131 7.51 16.95 -14.02
CA SER A 131 8.53 17.22 -15.04
C SER A 131 9.62 16.14 -15.11
N MET A 132 9.32 14.94 -14.59
CA MET A 132 10.20 13.77 -14.54
C MET A 132 9.63 12.64 -15.42
N ASP A 133 10.52 11.89 -16.07
CA ASP A 133 10.14 10.78 -16.94
C ASP A 133 9.76 9.55 -16.10
N LEU A 134 8.57 9.00 -16.34
CA LEU A 134 8.08 7.85 -15.58
C LEU A 134 9.03 6.65 -15.67
N ASN A 135 9.57 6.35 -16.85
CA ASN A 135 10.40 5.16 -17.03
C ASN A 135 11.79 5.36 -16.44
N GLN A 136 12.43 6.50 -16.70
CA GLN A 136 13.82 6.78 -16.35
C GLN A 136 13.99 7.28 -14.92
N ASP A 137 13.10 8.17 -14.46
CA ASP A 137 13.24 8.81 -13.16
C ASP A 137 12.47 8.06 -12.07
N TRP A 138 11.43 7.27 -12.40
CA TRP A 138 10.66 6.53 -11.40
C TRP A 138 10.86 5.02 -11.54
N LEU A 139 10.37 4.39 -12.60
CA LEU A 139 10.33 2.93 -12.72
C LEU A 139 11.70 2.27 -12.82
N ALA A 140 12.74 2.99 -13.26
CA ALA A 140 14.09 2.45 -13.43
C ALA A 140 14.73 1.91 -12.14
N TRP A 141 14.25 2.32 -10.97
CA TRP A 141 14.73 1.85 -9.66
C TRP A 141 13.64 1.15 -8.83
N MET A 142 12.40 1.07 -9.33
CA MET A 142 11.26 0.47 -8.62
C MET A 142 11.07 -1.02 -8.99
N ASP A 143 12.17 -1.76 -8.96
CA ASP A 143 12.29 -3.14 -9.43
C ASP A 143 12.07 -4.20 -8.34
N GLY A 144 11.92 -3.78 -7.09
CA GLY A 144 11.61 -4.64 -5.95
C GLY A 144 10.18 -4.49 -5.45
N ALA A 145 9.91 -5.16 -4.33
CA ALA A 145 8.60 -5.16 -3.72
C ALA A 145 8.13 -3.74 -3.40
N TYR A 146 6.84 -3.50 -3.57
CA TYR A 146 6.23 -2.21 -3.25
C TYR A 146 4.98 -2.37 -2.39
N SER A 147 4.61 -1.28 -1.74
CA SER A 147 3.32 -1.15 -1.09
C SER A 147 2.79 0.27 -1.11
N VAL A 148 1.47 0.39 -1.12
CA VAL A 148 0.73 1.63 -0.96
C VAL A 148 -0.27 1.40 0.15
N GLY A 149 -0.11 2.11 1.27
CA GLY A 149 -0.99 1.98 2.42
C GLY A 149 -1.62 3.30 2.82
N MET A 150 -2.80 3.20 3.42
CA MET A 150 -3.55 4.34 3.94
C MET A 150 -3.54 4.27 5.46
N LEU A 151 -2.93 5.28 6.08
CA LEU A 151 -2.74 5.37 7.52
C LEU A 151 -3.71 6.40 8.10
N PRO A 152 -4.54 6.04 9.09
CA PRO A 152 -5.23 7.05 9.87
C PRO A 152 -4.18 7.83 10.65
N ILE A 153 -4.20 9.16 10.55
CA ILE A 153 -3.31 10.03 11.31
C ILE A 153 -4.13 10.64 12.44
N SER A 154 -3.68 10.45 13.69
CA SER A 154 -4.30 11.14 14.82
C SER A 154 -4.10 12.63 14.64
N SER A 155 -5.17 13.34 14.28
CA SER A 155 -5.14 14.78 14.10
C SER A 155 -4.82 15.44 15.45
N GLN A 156 -3.78 16.28 15.48
CA GLN A 156 -3.91 17.48 16.28
C GLN A 156 -5.08 18.27 15.66
N ALA A 157 -5.94 18.84 16.50
CA ALA A 157 -7.31 19.30 16.19
C ALA A 157 -7.49 20.24 14.98
N ASN A 158 -6.41 20.68 14.31
CA ASN A 158 -6.43 21.66 13.21
C ASN A 158 -5.79 21.16 11.89
N SER A 159 -5.37 19.90 11.76
CA SER A 159 -4.78 19.44 10.48
C SER A 159 -5.85 19.16 9.42
N ARG A 160 -5.67 19.72 8.22
CA ARG A 160 -6.51 19.44 7.03
C ARG A 160 -6.41 17.98 6.55
N PHE A 161 -5.38 17.25 6.98
CA PHE A 161 -5.13 15.88 6.56
C PHE A 161 -5.35 14.92 7.73
N GLN A 162 -6.50 14.23 7.73
CA GLN A 162 -6.84 13.21 8.74
C GLN A 162 -6.31 11.81 8.37
N THR A 163 -5.62 11.70 7.23
CA THR A 163 -5.15 10.43 6.67
C THR A 163 -3.86 10.66 5.90
N GLY A 164 -2.92 9.73 6.02
CA GLY A 164 -1.66 9.72 5.30
C GLY A 164 -1.65 8.62 4.25
N LEU A 165 -1.30 8.95 3.02
CA LEU A 165 -0.96 7.97 1.99
C LEU A 165 0.52 7.65 2.11
N THR A 166 0.86 6.38 2.31
CA THR A 166 2.24 5.91 2.41
C THR A 166 2.57 5.02 1.24
N VAL A 167 3.64 5.32 0.54
CA VAL A 167 4.23 4.47 -0.50
C VAL A 167 5.56 3.96 0.02
N MET A 168 5.81 2.66 -0.13
CA MET A 168 7.12 2.07 0.11
C MET A 168 7.56 1.30 -1.13
N VAL A 169 8.82 1.44 -1.53
CA VAL A 169 9.38 0.71 -2.67
C VAL A 169 10.77 0.21 -2.32
N GLN A 170 10.97 -1.10 -2.42
CA GLN A 170 12.27 -1.73 -2.35
C GLN A 170 12.98 -1.54 -3.69
N THR A 171 14.29 -1.27 -3.63
CA THR A 171 15.11 -1.08 -4.83
C THR A 171 16.41 -1.85 -4.76
N SER A 172 16.86 -2.39 -5.90
CA SER A 172 18.22 -2.89 -6.05
C SER A 172 19.25 -1.76 -6.30
N ASN A 173 18.79 -0.57 -6.70
CA ASN A 173 19.63 0.56 -7.11
C ASN A 173 19.31 1.83 -6.31
N ARG A 174 19.70 1.80 -5.03
CA ARG A 174 19.55 2.94 -4.10
C ARG A 174 20.11 4.25 -4.65
N ARG A 175 21.26 4.22 -5.32
CA ARG A 175 21.88 5.42 -5.89
C ARG A 175 21.00 6.08 -6.95
N LEU A 176 20.34 5.30 -7.78
CA LEU A 176 19.41 5.82 -8.79
C LEU A 176 18.17 6.42 -8.12
N ALA A 177 17.60 5.71 -7.14
CA ALA A 177 16.48 6.21 -6.35
C ALA A 177 16.79 7.54 -5.65
N GLU A 178 17.97 7.67 -5.03
CA GLU A 178 18.42 8.91 -4.38
C GLU A 178 18.52 10.08 -5.36
N ARG A 179 19.02 9.85 -6.58
CA ARG A 179 19.04 10.89 -7.62
C ARG A 179 17.63 11.32 -8.02
N SER A 180 16.72 10.36 -8.19
CA SER A 180 15.33 10.65 -8.54
C SER A 180 14.61 11.43 -7.44
N LEU A 181 14.80 11.03 -6.17
CA LEU A 181 14.27 11.76 -5.02
C LEU A 181 14.86 13.17 -4.91
N GLN A 182 16.15 13.37 -5.19
CA GLN A 182 16.77 14.70 -5.23
C GLN A 182 16.24 15.60 -6.36
N LYS A 183 15.93 15.01 -7.53
CA LYS A 183 15.24 15.74 -8.61
C LYS A 183 13.86 16.19 -8.15
N LEU A 184 13.13 15.31 -7.49
CA LEU A 184 11.83 15.60 -6.92
C LEU A 184 11.92 16.69 -5.85
N ASP A 185 12.87 16.61 -4.92
CA ASP A 185 13.16 17.65 -3.92
C ASP A 185 13.37 19.02 -4.58
N SER A 186 14.21 19.06 -5.62
CA SER A 186 14.51 20.27 -6.38
C SER A 186 13.25 20.83 -7.04
N LEU A 187 12.38 19.97 -7.58
CA LEU A 187 11.10 20.37 -8.15
C LEU A 187 10.18 20.97 -7.08
N MET A 188 10.06 20.35 -5.91
CA MET A 188 9.18 20.82 -4.83
C MET A 188 9.61 22.20 -4.33
N VAL A 189 10.91 22.43 -4.21
CA VAL A 189 11.46 23.74 -3.83
C VAL A 189 11.28 24.78 -4.95
N ASN A 190 11.63 24.44 -6.19
CA ASN A 190 11.75 25.43 -7.26
C ASN A 190 10.42 25.75 -7.95
N LYS A 191 9.59 24.72 -8.21
CA LYS A 191 8.30 24.86 -8.91
C LYS A 191 7.16 25.11 -7.92
N TYR A 192 7.13 24.37 -6.82
CA TYR A 192 6.04 24.40 -5.85
C TYR A 192 6.31 25.26 -4.62
N ARG A 193 7.48 25.92 -4.54
CA ARG A 193 7.87 26.84 -3.46
C ARG A 193 7.76 26.23 -2.06
N MET A 194 7.86 24.90 -1.97
CA MET A 194 7.85 24.22 -0.69
C MET A 194 9.17 24.43 0.03
N ARG A 195 9.10 24.48 1.36
CA ARG A 195 10.31 24.50 2.19
C ARG A 195 10.77 23.08 2.45
N LEU A 196 12.04 22.81 2.21
CA LEU A 196 12.65 21.51 2.46
C LEU A 196 13.40 21.55 3.80
N ASN A 197 13.22 20.51 4.62
CA ASN A 197 14.00 20.29 5.83
C ASN A 197 14.54 18.86 5.84
N THR A 198 15.85 18.72 6.01
CA THR A 198 16.49 17.43 6.23
C THR A 198 16.65 17.21 7.73
N GLY A 199 16.29 16.02 8.21
CA GLY A 199 16.35 15.70 9.63
C GLY A 199 16.56 14.21 9.84
N LYS A 200 16.39 13.80 11.09
CA LYS A 200 16.38 12.39 11.48
C LYS A 200 15.12 12.07 12.25
N LEU A 201 14.56 10.90 11.99
CA LEU A 201 13.51 10.27 12.80
C LEU A 201 14.02 8.89 13.21
N ALA A 202 14.10 8.65 14.52
CA ALA A 202 14.65 7.41 15.07
C ALA A 202 16.02 7.03 14.45
N GLU A 203 16.93 8.00 14.34
CA GLU A 203 18.24 7.90 13.67
C GLU A 203 18.24 7.67 12.16
N GLN A 204 17.09 7.52 11.52
CA GLN A 204 16.99 7.38 10.06
C GLN A 204 16.87 8.77 9.40
N PRO A 205 17.65 9.05 8.34
CA PRO A 205 17.58 10.32 7.63
C PRO A 205 16.24 10.45 6.89
N VAL A 206 15.59 11.60 7.09
CA VAL A 206 14.32 11.91 6.43
C VAL A 206 14.36 13.32 5.84
N VAL A 207 13.58 13.52 4.80
CA VAL A 207 13.33 14.81 4.18
C VAL A 207 11.85 15.14 4.35
N ASN A 208 11.57 16.34 4.82
CA ASN A 208 10.23 16.85 5.02
C ASN A 208 10.01 18.05 4.09
N TRP A 209 8.89 18.04 3.39
CA TRP A 209 8.42 19.18 2.62
C TRP A 209 7.27 19.85 3.37
N PHE A 210 7.42 21.15 3.60
CA PHE A 210 6.45 21.96 4.31
C PHE A 210 5.64 22.79 3.33
N SER A 211 4.35 22.89 3.59
CA SER A 211 3.48 23.85 2.91
C SER A 211 3.87 25.29 3.28
N GLU A 212 3.33 26.27 2.56
CA GLU A 212 3.50 27.70 2.90
C GLU A 212 3.03 28.02 4.32
N GLN A 213 2.08 27.26 4.86
CA GLN A 213 1.54 27.40 6.22
C GLN A 213 2.49 26.84 7.30
N GLY A 214 3.61 26.24 6.92
CA GLY A 214 4.63 25.75 7.86
C GLY A 214 4.36 24.37 8.45
N GLU A 215 3.38 23.63 7.93
CA GLU A 215 3.13 22.24 8.31
C GLU A 215 3.80 21.26 7.33
N PRO A 216 4.41 20.15 7.81
CA PRO A 216 4.92 19.11 6.92
C PRO A 216 3.74 18.41 6.25
N VAL A 217 3.77 18.33 4.93
CA VAL A 217 2.72 17.70 4.12
C VAL A 217 3.23 16.48 3.35
N VAL A 218 4.55 16.36 3.21
CA VAL A 218 5.19 15.16 2.68
C VAL A 218 6.44 14.86 3.51
N THR A 219 6.66 13.59 3.81
CA THR A 219 7.92 13.08 4.36
C THR A 219 8.38 11.91 3.52
N HIS A 220 9.64 11.92 3.08
CA HIS A 220 10.24 10.76 2.44
C HIS A 220 11.62 10.44 3.03
N GLY A 221 12.07 9.21 2.82
CA GLY A 221 13.32 8.74 3.39
C GLY A 221 13.58 7.28 3.08
N TRP A 222 14.39 6.66 3.93
CA TRP A 222 14.82 5.28 3.78
C TRP A 222 14.52 4.47 5.02
N LEU A 223 13.96 3.29 4.84
CA LEU A 223 13.91 2.23 5.83
C LEU A 223 15.07 1.24 5.58
N ASP A 224 15.29 0.33 6.53
CA ASP A 224 16.23 -0.77 6.37
C ASP A 224 15.85 -1.67 5.17
N GLY A 225 16.86 -2.27 4.53
CA GLY A 225 16.66 -3.16 3.39
C GLY A 225 16.48 -2.47 2.04
N ASN A 226 17.02 -1.25 1.87
CA ASN A 226 16.91 -0.44 0.65
C ASN A 226 15.45 -0.17 0.25
N VAL A 227 14.65 0.20 1.24
CA VAL A 227 13.25 0.58 1.02
C VAL A 227 13.15 2.09 1.10
N ALA A 228 12.85 2.72 -0.03
CA ALA A 228 12.45 4.12 -0.05
C ALA A 228 10.99 4.21 0.43
N PHE A 229 10.67 5.21 1.25
CA PHE A 229 9.30 5.51 1.63
C PHE A 229 8.95 6.96 1.32
N LEU A 230 7.68 7.22 1.03
CA LEU A 230 7.11 8.55 0.88
C LEU A 230 5.72 8.57 1.50
N ILE A 231 5.46 9.55 2.36
CA ILE A 231 4.18 9.74 3.04
C ILE A 231 3.64 11.10 2.62
N VAL A 232 2.41 11.15 2.11
CA VAL A 232 1.67 12.38 1.82
C VAL A 232 0.55 12.53 2.84
N GLY A 233 0.46 13.70 3.48
CA GLY A 233 -0.50 14.00 4.54
C GLY A 233 0.21 14.55 5.78
N ALA A 234 -0.55 14.82 6.84
CA ALA A 234 -0.05 15.26 8.15
C ALA A 234 1.16 14.40 8.62
N PRO A 235 2.01 14.87 9.55
CA PRO A 235 3.25 14.18 9.91
C PRO A 235 3.00 12.74 10.42
N GLY A 236 3.06 11.79 9.48
CA GLY A 236 2.76 10.37 9.68
C GLY A 236 4.01 9.51 9.78
N ALA A 237 5.20 10.06 9.54
CA ALA A 237 6.44 9.29 9.60
C ALA A 237 6.70 8.67 10.98
N ASN A 238 6.21 9.28 12.06
CA ASN A 238 6.27 8.71 13.42
C ASN A 238 5.44 7.43 13.58
N SER A 239 4.49 7.16 12.67
CA SER A 239 3.73 5.91 12.65
C SER A 239 4.44 4.78 11.92
N LEU A 240 5.59 5.07 11.27
CA LEU A 240 6.44 4.10 10.58
C LEU A 240 7.83 4.00 11.21
N LEU A 241 8.31 5.09 11.82
CA LEU A 241 9.66 5.26 12.36
C LEU A 241 9.65 5.64 13.84
N PRO A 242 10.30 4.86 14.72
CA PRO A 242 10.88 3.54 14.44
C PRO A 242 9.79 2.52 14.07
N GLN A 243 10.19 1.33 13.60
CA GLN A 243 9.25 0.29 13.20
C GLN A 243 8.13 0.10 14.24
N PRO A 244 6.85 0.04 13.82
CA PRO A 244 5.73 -0.05 14.75
C PRO A 244 5.82 -1.30 15.63
N ARG A 245 5.54 -1.15 16.93
CA ARG A 245 5.48 -2.30 17.86
C ARG A 245 4.30 -3.24 17.55
N ALA A 246 3.17 -2.65 17.17
CA ALA A 246 2.00 -3.36 16.69
C ALA A 246 1.91 -3.18 15.17
N THR A 247 2.40 -4.17 14.44
CA THR A 247 2.42 -4.18 12.97
C THR A 247 1.13 -4.75 12.41
N LEU A 248 0.81 -4.43 11.16
CA LEU A 248 -0.31 -5.05 10.45
C LEU A 248 -0.14 -6.56 10.39
N ALA A 249 1.07 -7.06 10.12
CA ALA A 249 1.38 -8.49 10.12
C ALA A 249 1.16 -9.17 11.48
N THR A 250 1.21 -8.43 12.59
CA THR A 250 0.85 -8.96 13.92
C THR A 250 -0.64 -8.90 14.25
N SER A 251 -1.44 -8.17 13.46
CA SER A 251 -2.88 -8.02 13.68
C SER A 251 -3.60 -9.36 13.57
N PRO A 252 -4.46 -9.74 14.53
CA PRO A 252 -5.22 -11.00 14.48
C PRO A 252 -6.04 -11.14 13.18
N LEU A 253 -6.62 -10.05 12.70
CA LEU A 253 -7.40 -10.04 11.45
C LEU A 253 -6.52 -10.32 10.24
N TYR A 254 -5.37 -9.66 10.15
CA TYR A 254 -4.44 -9.85 9.02
C TYR A 254 -3.82 -11.26 9.01
N LYS A 255 -3.39 -11.75 10.18
CA LYS A 255 -2.82 -13.11 10.34
C LYS A 255 -3.78 -14.23 9.96
N LYS A 256 -5.07 -14.04 10.24
CA LYS A 256 -6.06 -15.08 9.99
C LYS A 256 -6.43 -15.18 8.50
N GLU A 257 -6.58 -14.03 7.84
CA GLU A 257 -7.24 -13.97 6.54
C GLU A 257 -6.25 -13.86 5.36
N CYS A 258 -5.08 -13.23 5.51
CA CYS A 258 -4.11 -13.10 4.40
C CYS A 258 -3.33 -14.39 4.07
N PRO A 259 -2.84 -15.20 5.03
CA PRO A 259 -2.20 -16.49 4.73
C PRO A 259 -3.14 -17.53 4.11
N ALA A 260 -4.46 -17.35 4.27
CA ALA A 260 -5.45 -18.26 3.72
C ALA A 260 -5.56 -18.19 2.19
N MET A 261 -5.16 -17.08 1.55
CA MET A 261 -5.20 -16.92 0.08
C MET A 261 -4.10 -17.68 -0.67
N GLY A 262 -2.96 -17.96 -0.01
CA GLY A 262 -1.89 -18.80 -0.55
C GLY A 262 -2.19 -20.30 -0.53
N ARG A 263 -3.32 -20.72 0.06
CA ARG A 263 -3.76 -22.12 0.01
C ARG A 263 -4.55 -22.32 -1.29
N SER A 264 -4.01 -23.11 -2.20
CA SER A 264 -4.77 -23.63 -3.34
C SER A 264 -6.00 -24.38 -2.80
N TYR A 265 -7.16 -23.73 -2.80
CA TYR A 265 -8.44 -24.37 -2.48
C TYR A 265 -8.85 -25.26 -3.65
N ARG A 266 -8.20 -26.42 -3.79
CA ARG A 266 -8.79 -27.52 -4.54
C ARG A 266 -9.82 -28.19 -3.63
N THR A 267 -11.05 -28.15 -4.10
CA THR A 267 -12.26 -28.84 -3.62
C THR A 267 -13.07 -28.14 -2.52
N GLY A 268 -14.34 -27.89 -2.84
CA GLY A 268 -15.41 -27.67 -1.86
C GLY A 268 -16.16 -26.34 -1.99
N ASN A 269 -17.15 -26.29 -2.89
CA ASN A 269 -18.31 -25.39 -2.91
C ASN A 269 -18.22 -24.07 -2.11
N CYS A 270 -17.81 -22.99 -2.77
CA CYS A 270 -18.23 -21.64 -2.38
C CYS A 270 -19.43 -21.24 -3.25
N LEU A 271 -20.56 -20.97 -2.59
CA LEU A 271 -21.75 -20.41 -3.21
C LEU A 271 -21.40 -19.02 -3.77
N TRP A 272 -21.64 -18.84 -5.07
CA TRP A 272 -21.74 -17.53 -5.68
C TRP A 272 -23.08 -16.90 -5.27
N MET A 273 -23.04 -15.66 -4.77
CA MET A 273 -24.13 -14.69 -4.93
C MET A 273 -23.57 -13.49 -5.66
#